data_AF-A0A8G2F6Q3-F1
#
_entry.id   AF-A0A8G2F6Q3-F1
#
_cell.length_a   1.000
_cell.length_b   1.000
_cell.length_c   1.000
_cell.angle_alpha   90.00
_cell.angle_beta   90.00
_cell.angle_gamma   90.00
#
_symmetry.space_group_name_H-M   'P 1'
#
loop_
_entity.id
_entity.type
_entity.pdbx_description
1 polymer ?
#
loop_
_entity_poly.entity_id
_entity_poly.type
_entity_poly.pdbx_seq_one_letter_code
_entity_poly.pdbx_strand_id
1 'polypeptide(L)'
;MTMLQTSRYAVVTMAVGEKYSRLLSFSLNHLRGYAKKCGTDLIVCDEAPDQKFRRSLLSQKLLLPKRYSSYDWIFFVDLDVLISTTAPSVFDCVDDSFAFSASVDNRESKKTALHVWRRPDILEETHRSYFTSRGFQDSELLHGSINGGAFLCRPSVIGKLFEDAYWSDLPETSHEEAIAAYVSQTKGLFKPLDDRFNTQVLHALSAEDPDYAYNFAHGYHFKILKKLHSIMPPALLKSLYPRVYSRFVSDKMKENYILHFAGGYPFLGLPNG
;
A
#
# COMPACT_ATOMS: atom_id res chain seq x y z
N MET A 1 -19.60 -7.24 -14.21
CA MET A 1 -20.88 -6.62 -13.83
C MET A 1 -20.57 -5.18 -13.48
N THR A 2 -20.92 -4.20 -14.32
CA THR A 2 -20.60 -2.79 -14.07
C THR A 2 -21.40 -2.33 -12.86
N MET A 3 -20.74 -2.09 -11.72
CA MET A 3 -21.44 -1.48 -10.58
C MET A 3 -21.86 -0.07 -10.98
N LEU A 4 -23.15 0.23 -10.82
CA LEU A 4 -23.66 1.59 -11.00
C LEU A 4 -22.97 2.46 -9.95
N GLN A 5 -22.26 3.49 -10.40
CA GLN A 5 -21.62 4.46 -9.51
C GLN A 5 -22.70 5.11 -8.63
N THR A 6 -22.55 4.99 -7.31
CA THR A 6 -23.53 5.56 -6.34
C THR A 6 -22.94 6.69 -5.50
N SER A 7 -21.62 6.89 -5.57
CA SER A 7 -20.90 7.93 -4.84
C SER A 7 -19.94 8.71 -5.74
N ARG A 8 -19.53 9.88 -5.27
CA ARG A 8 -18.45 10.67 -5.89
C ARG A 8 -17.07 10.08 -5.61
N TYR A 9 -16.96 9.23 -4.59
CA TYR A 9 -15.71 8.60 -4.15
C TYR A 9 -15.78 7.08 -4.21
N ALA A 10 -14.62 6.44 -4.36
CA ALA A 10 -14.50 4.99 -4.30
C ALA A 10 -13.29 4.52 -3.49
N VAL A 11 -13.47 3.43 -2.75
CA VAL A 11 -12.36 2.59 -2.28
C VAL A 11 -12.07 1.57 -3.36
N VAL A 12 -10.83 1.49 -3.82
CA VAL A 12 -10.39 0.62 -4.92
C VAL A 12 -9.39 -0.39 -4.40
N THR A 13 -9.53 -1.64 -4.79
CA THR A 13 -8.51 -2.67 -4.57
C THR A 13 -8.26 -3.46 -5.86
N MET A 14 -7.09 -4.08 -5.97
CA MET A 14 -6.72 -4.89 -7.14
C MET A 14 -6.46 -6.34 -6.73
N ALA A 15 -7.16 -7.28 -7.37
CA ALA A 15 -7.18 -8.69 -7.03
C ALA A 15 -7.10 -9.58 -8.27
N VAL A 16 -6.00 -9.45 -9.03
CA VAL A 16 -5.84 -10.11 -10.33
C VAL A 16 -5.20 -11.49 -10.19
N GLY A 17 -5.95 -12.54 -10.55
CA GLY A 17 -5.50 -13.93 -10.55
C GLY A 17 -5.85 -14.69 -9.26
N GLU A 18 -5.88 -16.03 -9.35
CA GLU A 18 -6.50 -16.92 -8.35
C GLU A 18 -5.99 -16.68 -6.91
N LYS A 19 -4.68 -16.51 -6.75
CA LYS A 19 -4.06 -16.24 -5.44
C LYS A 19 -4.65 -14.99 -4.79
N TYR A 20 -4.79 -13.91 -5.54
CA TYR A 20 -5.28 -12.63 -5.04
C TYR A 20 -6.81 -12.62 -4.92
N SER A 21 -7.54 -13.30 -5.80
CA SER A 21 -8.99 -13.50 -5.64
C SER A 21 -9.32 -14.28 -4.36
N ARG A 22 -8.50 -15.27 -4.01
CA ARG A 22 -8.62 -15.98 -2.72
C ARG A 22 -8.32 -15.05 -1.55
N LEU A 23 -7.25 -14.25 -1.61
CA LEU A 23 -6.94 -13.28 -0.56
C LEU A 23 -8.07 -12.26 -0.38
N LEU A 24 -8.61 -11.75 -1.49
CA LEU A 24 -9.78 -10.87 -1.49
C LEU A 24 -10.97 -11.50 -0.77
N SER A 25 -11.24 -12.79 -0.95
CA SER A 25 -12.38 -13.44 -0.27
C SER A 25 -12.31 -13.32 1.26
N PHE A 26 -11.10 -13.22 1.82
CA PHE A 26 -10.89 -13.01 3.25
C PHE A 26 -10.94 -11.53 3.65
N SER A 27 -10.49 -10.62 2.77
CA SER A 27 -10.45 -9.17 3.03
C SER A 27 -11.74 -8.43 2.62
N LEU A 28 -12.62 -9.04 1.82
CA LEU A 28 -13.74 -8.35 1.16
C LEU A 28 -14.73 -7.72 2.13
N ASN A 29 -15.13 -8.46 3.17
CA ASN A 29 -16.08 -7.94 4.17
C ASN A 29 -15.50 -6.73 4.90
N HIS A 30 -14.19 -6.73 5.07
CA HIS A 30 -13.48 -5.68 5.76
C HIS A 30 -13.38 -4.41 4.92
N LEU A 31 -12.98 -4.53 3.65
CA LEU A 31 -12.99 -3.44 2.67
C LEU A 31 -14.39 -2.86 2.49
N ARG A 32 -15.43 -3.73 2.41
CA ARG A 32 -16.83 -3.30 2.31
C ARG A 32 -17.29 -2.54 3.55
N GLY A 33 -16.88 -2.97 4.74
CA GLY A 33 -17.16 -2.27 6.00
C GLY A 33 -16.60 -0.85 6.00
N TYR A 34 -15.35 -0.69 5.57
CA TYR A 34 -14.72 0.63 5.48
C TYR A 34 -15.34 1.52 4.39
N ALA A 35 -15.58 0.99 3.18
CA ALA A 35 -16.25 1.73 2.11
C ALA A 35 -17.65 2.21 2.53
N LYS A 36 -18.43 1.35 3.20
CA LYS A 36 -19.75 1.71 3.76
C LYS A 36 -19.62 2.82 4.80
N LYS A 37 -18.65 2.73 5.71
CA LYS A 37 -18.37 3.77 6.72
C LYS A 37 -18.04 5.12 6.08
N CYS A 38 -17.31 5.11 4.98
CA CYS A 38 -16.92 6.32 4.25
C CYS A 38 -18.00 6.84 3.28
N GLY A 39 -19.13 6.12 3.10
CA GLY A 39 -20.16 6.50 2.13
C GLY A 39 -19.68 6.42 0.68
N THR A 40 -18.80 5.46 0.36
CA THR A 40 -18.18 5.32 -0.96
C THR A 40 -18.58 4.02 -1.65
N ASP A 41 -18.39 3.98 -2.98
CA ASP A 41 -18.40 2.71 -3.70
C ASP A 41 -17.18 1.86 -3.27
N LEU A 42 -17.29 0.54 -3.37
CA LEU A 42 -16.16 -0.38 -3.30
C LEU A 42 -15.94 -0.95 -4.70
N ILE A 43 -14.75 -0.76 -5.26
CA ILE A 43 -14.37 -1.26 -6.58
C ILE A 43 -13.28 -2.32 -6.42
N VAL A 44 -13.53 -3.48 -7.03
CA VAL A 44 -12.54 -4.56 -7.14
C VAL A 44 -12.09 -4.62 -8.60
N CYS A 45 -10.80 -4.37 -8.83
CA CYS A 45 -10.15 -4.60 -10.12
C CYS A 45 -9.59 -6.02 -10.15
N ASP A 46 -10.35 -6.95 -10.74
CA ASP A 46 -10.01 -8.38 -10.85
C ASP A 46 -9.35 -8.75 -12.19
N GLU A 47 -9.31 -7.81 -13.13
CA GLU A 47 -8.62 -7.94 -14.41
C GLU A 47 -7.43 -6.99 -14.50
N ALA A 48 -6.28 -7.49 -14.97
CA ALA A 48 -5.09 -6.67 -15.23
C ALA A 48 -5.45 -5.45 -16.11
N PRO A 49 -5.19 -4.21 -15.64
CA PRO A 49 -5.40 -3.01 -16.47
C PRO A 49 -4.66 -3.04 -17.81
N ASP A 50 -3.49 -3.68 -17.86
CA ASP A 50 -2.74 -3.94 -19.08
C ASP A 50 -2.50 -5.45 -19.27
N GLN A 51 -3.21 -6.03 -20.22
CA GLN A 51 -3.13 -7.45 -20.57
C GLN A 51 -1.82 -7.82 -21.30
N LYS A 52 -1.09 -6.83 -21.82
CA LYS A 52 0.21 -7.04 -22.50
C LYS A 52 1.40 -6.96 -21.54
N PHE A 53 1.17 -6.54 -20.29
CA PHE A 53 2.19 -6.45 -19.25
C PHE A 53 3.44 -5.66 -19.70
N ARG A 54 3.26 -4.45 -20.24
CA ARG A 54 4.37 -3.53 -20.54
C ARG A 54 5.24 -3.28 -19.32
N ARG A 55 4.63 -3.24 -18.13
CA ARG A 55 5.30 -3.25 -16.82
C ARG A 55 4.69 -4.35 -15.94
N SER A 56 5.31 -4.59 -14.78
CA SER A 56 4.84 -5.58 -13.80
C SER A 56 3.39 -5.33 -13.38
N LEU A 57 2.69 -6.39 -12.94
CA LEU A 57 1.31 -6.28 -12.44
C LEU A 57 1.18 -5.23 -11.32
N LEU A 58 2.18 -5.12 -10.44
CA LEU A 58 2.19 -4.13 -9.36
C LEU A 58 2.24 -2.70 -9.91
N SER A 59 3.06 -2.47 -10.95
CA SER A 59 3.14 -1.18 -11.64
C SER A 59 1.84 -0.78 -12.36
N GLN A 60 0.95 -1.73 -12.67
CA GLN A 60 -0.34 -1.44 -13.31
C GLN A 60 -1.31 -0.68 -12.39
N LYS A 61 -1.02 -0.57 -11.09
CA LYS A 61 -1.75 0.34 -10.19
C LYS A 61 -1.75 1.79 -10.69
N LEU A 62 -0.72 2.21 -11.45
CA LEU A 62 -0.67 3.52 -12.12
C LEU A 62 -1.82 3.76 -13.11
N LEU A 63 -2.42 2.69 -13.63
CA LEU A 63 -3.52 2.78 -14.60
C LEU A 63 -4.90 2.90 -13.93
N LEU A 64 -5.00 2.59 -12.63
CA LEU A 64 -6.27 2.61 -11.90
C LEU A 64 -6.92 4.00 -11.87
N PRO A 65 -6.20 5.12 -11.62
CA PRO A 65 -6.83 6.43 -11.61
C PRO A 65 -7.42 6.77 -12.97
N LYS A 66 -6.75 6.45 -14.09
CA LYS A 66 -7.34 6.67 -15.41
C LYS A 66 -8.58 5.80 -15.64
N ARG A 67 -8.53 4.52 -15.26
CA ARG A 67 -9.62 3.55 -15.41
C ARG A 67 -10.88 3.98 -14.65
N TYR A 68 -10.72 4.62 -13.49
CA TYR A 68 -11.81 5.06 -12.62
C TYR A 68 -11.97 6.59 -12.60
N SER A 69 -11.82 7.22 -13.77
CA SER A 69 -11.86 8.68 -13.95
C SER A 69 -13.23 9.34 -13.74
N SER A 70 -14.30 8.57 -13.58
CA SER A 70 -15.63 9.07 -13.24
C SER A 70 -15.80 9.42 -11.75
N TYR A 71 -14.85 9.03 -10.91
CA TYR A 71 -14.81 9.40 -9.49
C TYR A 71 -13.99 10.67 -9.30
N ASP A 72 -14.39 11.50 -8.34
CA ASP A 72 -13.64 12.69 -7.96
C ASP A 72 -12.36 12.33 -7.23
N TRP A 73 -12.47 11.35 -6.32
CA TRP A 73 -11.36 10.77 -5.58
C TRP A 73 -11.49 9.27 -5.48
N ILE A 74 -10.36 8.57 -5.57
CA ILE A 74 -10.27 7.16 -5.24
C ILE A 74 -9.24 6.96 -4.15
N PHE A 75 -9.53 6.05 -3.22
CA PHE A 75 -8.59 5.54 -2.24
C PHE A 75 -8.25 4.11 -2.60
N PHE A 76 -7.03 3.90 -3.10
CA PHE A 76 -6.51 2.57 -3.35
C PHE A 76 -6.02 1.93 -2.06
N VAL A 77 -6.30 0.65 -1.89
CA VAL A 77 -5.84 -0.16 -0.76
C VAL A 77 -5.44 -1.55 -1.25
N ASP A 78 -4.23 -1.97 -0.89
CA ASP A 78 -3.75 -3.33 -1.17
C ASP A 78 -4.53 -4.40 -0.39
N LEU A 79 -4.42 -5.65 -0.84
CA LEU A 79 -5.12 -6.76 -0.20
C LEU A 79 -4.49 -7.22 1.11
N ASP A 80 -3.23 -6.86 1.35
CA ASP A 80 -2.45 -7.19 2.55
C ASP A 80 -2.45 -6.06 3.58
N VAL A 81 -3.62 -5.47 3.80
CA VAL A 81 -3.86 -4.52 4.89
C VAL A 81 -4.88 -5.03 5.90
N LEU A 82 -4.82 -4.47 7.10
CA LEU A 82 -5.92 -4.44 8.06
C LEU A 82 -6.31 -2.98 8.31
N ILE A 83 -7.61 -2.69 8.26
CA ILE A 83 -8.22 -1.38 8.53
C ILE A 83 -8.86 -1.44 9.92
N SER A 84 -8.71 -0.40 10.72
CA SER A 84 -9.29 -0.34 12.05
C SER A 84 -10.78 -0.08 11.95
N THR A 85 -11.61 -0.69 12.80
CA THR A 85 -13.04 -0.34 12.85
C THR A 85 -13.25 1.12 13.25
N THR A 86 -12.28 1.73 13.93
CA THR A 86 -12.29 3.14 14.33
C THR A 86 -11.70 4.08 13.27
N ALA A 87 -11.09 3.56 12.19
CA ALA A 87 -10.47 4.37 11.12
C ALA A 87 -11.43 5.42 10.55
N PRO A 88 -11.12 6.73 10.59
CA PRO A 88 -11.98 7.76 10.02
C PRO A 88 -12.01 7.63 8.49
N SER A 89 -12.91 8.38 7.85
CA SER A 89 -12.91 8.45 6.39
C SER A 89 -11.65 9.19 5.92
N VAL A 90 -10.84 8.52 5.11
CA VAL A 90 -9.68 9.16 4.47
C VAL A 90 -10.09 10.28 3.51
N PHE A 91 -11.34 10.30 3.05
CA PHE A 91 -11.85 11.36 2.19
C PHE A 91 -12.13 12.65 2.95
N ASP A 92 -12.08 12.66 4.27
CA ASP A 92 -12.28 13.88 5.08
C ASP A 92 -11.07 14.83 4.99
N CYS A 93 -9.94 14.37 4.45
CA CYS A 93 -8.73 15.18 4.27
C CYS A 93 -8.46 15.64 2.83
N VAL A 94 -9.38 15.36 1.88
CA VAL A 94 -9.23 15.79 0.48
C VAL A 94 -9.47 17.29 0.34
N ASP A 95 -8.67 17.93 -0.52
CA ASP A 95 -8.87 19.30 -0.95
C ASP A 95 -8.30 19.47 -2.39
N ASP A 96 -8.56 20.60 -3.03
CA ASP A 96 -8.15 20.86 -4.42
C ASP A 96 -6.67 21.25 -4.58
N SER A 97 -5.87 21.33 -3.51
CA SER A 97 -4.45 21.72 -3.57
C SER A 97 -3.52 20.59 -4.01
N PHE A 98 -3.99 19.34 -4.04
CA PHE A 98 -3.21 18.18 -4.44
C PHE A 98 -4.05 17.21 -5.29
N ALA A 99 -3.37 16.25 -5.93
CA ALA A 99 -4.03 15.21 -6.72
C ALA A 99 -3.56 13.79 -6.38
N PHE A 100 -2.49 13.65 -5.59
CA PHE A 100 -1.98 12.35 -5.15
C PHE A 100 -1.42 12.45 -3.74
N SER A 101 -1.74 11.45 -2.91
CA SER A 101 -1.30 11.38 -1.53
C SER A 101 -1.04 9.94 -1.13
N ALA A 102 0.13 9.71 -0.54
CA ALA A 102 0.58 8.43 -0.03
C ALA A 102 1.53 8.69 1.15
N SER A 103 1.74 7.69 2.00
CA SER A 103 2.71 7.81 3.09
C SER A 103 4.12 7.85 2.52
N VAL A 104 4.91 8.80 3.00
CA VAL A 104 6.34 8.89 2.66
C VAL A 104 7.07 7.81 3.45
N ASP A 105 7.91 7.03 2.77
CA ASP A 105 8.66 5.99 3.47
C ASP A 105 9.57 6.60 4.53
N ASN A 106 9.50 6.04 5.74
CA ASN A 106 10.47 6.31 6.78
C ASN A 106 11.78 5.53 6.50
N ARG A 107 12.48 5.91 5.42
CA ARG A 107 13.77 5.32 5.03
C ARG A 107 14.85 5.50 6.10
N GLU A 108 14.68 6.49 6.97
CA GLU A 108 15.57 6.75 8.10
C GLU A 108 15.42 5.75 9.26
N SER A 109 14.55 4.74 9.12
CA SER A 109 14.46 3.65 10.10
C SER A 109 15.76 2.84 10.14
N LYS A 110 16.73 3.35 10.92
CA LYS A 110 18.05 2.72 11.15
C LYS A 110 17.89 1.27 11.56
N LYS A 111 16.90 1.00 12.41
CA LYS A 111 16.65 -0.35 12.90
C LYS A 111 16.25 -1.30 11.77
N THR A 112 15.36 -0.86 10.88
CA THR A 112 14.93 -1.69 9.74
C THR A 112 16.06 -1.87 8.73
N ALA A 113 16.72 -0.78 8.34
CA ALA A 113 17.80 -0.81 7.34
C ALA A 113 18.98 -1.67 7.80
N LEU A 114 19.45 -1.50 9.04
CA LEU A 114 20.62 -2.20 9.56
C LEU A 114 20.31 -3.64 9.96
N HIS A 115 19.24 -3.86 10.71
CA HIS A 115 19.00 -5.18 11.32
C HIS A 115 18.15 -6.07 10.46
N VAL A 116 17.08 -5.54 9.85
CA VAL A 116 16.15 -6.36 9.06
C VAL A 116 16.68 -6.53 7.64
N TRP A 117 16.87 -5.45 6.89
CA TRP A 117 17.29 -5.53 5.49
C TRP A 117 18.79 -5.77 5.31
N ARG A 118 19.60 -5.43 6.33
CA ARG A 118 21.08 -5.48 6.26
C ARG A 118 21.62 -4.66 5.07
N ARG A 119 21.04 -3.48 4.89
CA ARG A 119 21.32 -2.52 3.82
C ARG A 119 21.64 -1.15 4.42
N PRO A 120 22.86 -0.98 4.99
CA PRO A 120 23.26 0.29 5.59
C PRO A 120 23.31 1.44 4.56
N ASP A 121 23.52 1.11 3.28
CA ASP A 121 23.52 2.05 2.16
C ASP A 121 22.19 2.81 1.99
N ILE A 122 21.07 2.24 2.44
CA ILE A 122 19.77 2.95 2.44
C ILE A 122 19.80 4.18 3.35
N LEU A 123 20.62 4.18 4.40
CA LEU A 123 20.75 5.32 5.32
C LEU A 123 21.60 6.46 4.72
N GLU A 124 22.32 6.20 3.64
CA GLU A 124 23.08 7.20 2.89
C GLU A 124 22.27 7.78 1.72
N GLU A 125 21.14 7.16 1.36
CA GLU A 125 20.23 7.67 0.33
C GLU A 125 19.45 8.88 0.84
N THR A 126 19.70 10.03 0.23
CA THR A 126 18.80 11.19 0.27
C THR A 126 17.54 10.95 -0.56
N HIS A 127 16.50 11.78 -0.35
CA HIS A 127 15.32 11.77 -1.23
C HIS A 127 15.68 11.94 -2.71
N ARG A 128 16.64 12.82 -3.03
CA ARG A 128 17.10 13.04 -4.41
C ARG A 128 17.85 11.83 -4.96
N SER A 129 18.82 11.30 -4.20
CA SER A 129 19.63 10.16 -4.65
C SER A 129 18.82 8.88 -4.80
N TYR A 130 17.71 8.72 -4.07
CA TYR A 130 16.76 7.63 -4.30
C TYR A 130 16.27 7.62 -5.76
N PHE A 131 15.85 8.77 -6.28
CA PHE A 131 15.35 8.89 -7.65
C PHE A 131 16.48 8.81 -8.68
N THR A 132 17.57 9.56 -8.48
CA THR A 132 18.65 9.62 -9.48
C THR A 132 19.40 8.29 -9.63
N SER A 133 19.61 7.54 -8.53
CA SER A 133 20.20 6.19 -8.59
C SER A 133 19.34 5.18 -9.35
N ARG A 134 18.05 5.48 -9.54
CA ARG A 134 17.09 4.68 -10.32
C ARG A 134 16.88 5.24 -11.74
N GLY A 135 17.67 6.23 -12.16
CA GLY A 135 17.63 6.79 -13.51
C GLY A 135 16.58 7.88 -13.74
N PHE A 136 15.91 8.35 -12.69
CA PHE A 136 15.03 9.52 -12.81
C PHE A 136 15.84 10.82 -12.84
N GLN A 137 15.30 11.85 -13.50
CA GLN A 137 15.92 13.16 -13.50
C GLN A 137 15.79 13.81 -12.12
N ASP A 138 16.76 14.65 -11.80
CA ASP A 138 16.78 15.37 -10.53
C ASP A 138 15.76 16.52 -10.54
N SER A 139 15.17 16.81 -9.39
CA SER A 139 14.23 17.91 -9.18
C SER A 139 14.19 18.32 -7.70
N GLU A 140 14.09 19.63 -7.46
CA GLU A 140 13.96 20.19 -6.10
C GLU A 140 12.62 19.88 -5.44
N LEU A 141 11.61 19.50 -6.23
CA LEU A 141 10.27 19.14 -5.74
C LEU A 141 10.20 17.70 -5.21
N LEU A 142 11.30 16.93 -5.27
CA LEU A 142 11.33 15.55 -4.80
C LEU A 142 11.38 15.51 -3.27
N HIS A 143 10.34 14.94 -2.67
CA HIS A 143 10.13 14.86 -1.22
C HIS A 143 10.46 13.47 -0.65
N GLY A 144 10.52 12.42 -1.48
CA GLY A 144 10.93 11.08 -1.03
C GLY A 144 10.18 9.92 -1.68
N SER A 145 10.61 8.70 -1.38
CA SER A 145 9.88 7.49 -1.78
C SER A 145 8.58 7.37 -0.98
N ILE A 146 7.62 6.63 -1.52
CA ILE A 146 6.30 6.44 -0.92
C ILE A 146 6.01 4.96 -0.74
N ASN A 147 5.12 4.63 0.19
CA ASN A 147 4.55 3.30 0.30
C ASN A 147 3.23 3.19 -0.49
N GLY A 148 3.13 2.18 -1.35
CA GLY A 148 2.00 1.93 -2.26
C GLY A 148 0.88 1.06 -1.71
N GLY A 149 0.93 0.68 -0.43
CA GLY A 149 -0.10 -0.13 0.23
C GLY A 149 -1.45 0.56 0.37
N ALA A 150 -1.42 1.88 0.53
CA ALA A 150 -2.60 2.72 0.46
C ALA A 150 -2.25 4.10 -0.11
N PHE A 151 -3.06 4.58 -1.04
CA PHE A 151 -2.90 5.93 -1.60
C PHE A 151 -4.25 6.52 -1.99
N LEU A 152 -4.34 7.85 -1.86
CA LEU A 152 -5.49 8.65 -2.21
C LEU A 152 -5.15 9.47 -3.45
N CYS A 153 -6.03 9.51 -4.44
CA CYS A 153 -5.75 10.26 -5.65
C CYS A 153 -7.00 10.80 -6.33
N ARG A 154 -6.81 11.89 -7.07
CA ARG A 154 -7.83 12.59 -7.87
C ARG A 154 -7.70 12.15 -9.33
N PRO A 155 -8.54 11.21 -9.80
CA PRO A 155 -8.42 10.62 -11.13
C PRO A 155 -8.35 11.62 -12.29
N SER A 156 -9.17 12.68 -12.22
CA SER A 156 -9.28 13.71 -13.24
C SER A 156 -8.00 14.51 -13.48
N VAL A 157 -7.08 14.53 -12.51
CA VAL A 157 -5.81 15.27 -12.59
C VAL A 157 -4.63 14.32 -12.81
N ILE A 158 -4.50 13.30 -11.95
CA ILE A 158 -3.32 12.43 -11.97
C ILE A 158 -3.41 11.28 -12.98
N GLY A 159 -4.62 10.89 -13.38
CA GLY A 159 -4.84 9.65 -14.13
C GLY A 159 -4.14 9.62 -15.48
N LYS A 160 -4.20 10.73 -16.24
CA LYS A 160 -3.48 10.81 -17.52
C LYS A 160 -1.95 10.86 -17.31
N LEU A 161 -1.48 11.54 -16.27
CA LEU A 161 -0.06 11.64 -15.97
C LEU A 161 0.55 10.28 -15.60
N PHE A 162 -0.15 9.47 -14.80
CA PHE A 162 0.30 8.12 -14.45
C PHE A 162 0.18 7.15 -15.61
N GLU A 163 -0.88 7.25 -16.42
CA GLU A 163 -1.01 6.48 -17.67
C GLU A 163 0.16 6.78 -18.62
N ASP A 164 0.46 8.05 -18.86
CA ASP A 164 1.59 8.46 -19.71
C ASP A 164 2.92 7.95 -19.17
N ALA A 165 3.13 8.06 -17.86
CA ALA A 165 4.32 7.53 -17.20
C ALA A 165 4.44 6.01 -17.34
N TYR A 166 3.34 5.27 -17.20
CA TYR A 166 3.31 3.82 -17.37
C TYR A 166 3.74 3.41 -18.80
N TRP A 167 3.27 4.13 -19.82
CA TRP A 167 3.60 3.83 -21.23
C TRP A 167 4.90 4.46 -21.73
N SER A 168 5.51 5.35 -20.95
CA SER A 168 6.77 6.03 -21.29
C SER A 168 8.02 5.15 -21.10
N ASP A 169 9.15 5.71 -21.54
CA ASP A 169 10.50 5.18 -21.32
C ASP A 169 11.11 5.58 -19.97
N LEU A 170 10.29 6.04 -19.01
CA LEU A 170 10.75 6.20 -17.63
C LEU A 170 11.35 4.89 -17.11
N PRO A 171 12.33 4.97 -16.18
CA PRO A 171 13.03 3.79 -15.67
C PRO A 171 12.11 2.64 -15.29
N GLU A 172 12.58 1.41 -15.51
CA GLU A 172 11.86 0.23 -15.08
C GLU A 172 11.97 0.08 -13.57
N THR A 173 10.82 -0.02 -12.92
CA THR A 173 10.68 -0.21 -11.48
C THR A 173 9.87 -1.47 -11.25
N SER A 174 10.15 -2.18 -10.16
CA SER A 174 9.44 -3.40 -9.81
C SER A 174 7.97 -3.15 -9.41
N HIS A 175 7.65 -1.92 -9.01
CA HIS A 175 6.37 -1.47 -8.46
C HIS A 175 6.09 -0.03 -8.92
N GLU A 176 4.86 0.42 -8.70
CA GLU A 176 4.34 1.75 -9.01
C GLU A 176 5.00 2.90 -8.22
N GLU A 177 5.46 2.63 -7.00
CA GLU A 177 5.78 3.64 -5.99
C GLU A 177 6.73 4.73 -6.48
N ALA A 178 7.87 4.34 -7.05
CA ALA A 178 8.89 5.29 -7.51
C ALA A 178 8.36 6.18 -8.65
N ILE A 179 7.59 5.61 -9.59
CA ILE A 179 7.02 6.37 -10.71
C ILE A 179 5.91 7.29 -10.20
N ALA A 180 5.01 6.79 -9.36
CA ALA A 180 3.93 7.58 -8.78
C ALA A 180 4.46 8.75 -7.95
N ALA A 181 5.45 8.50 -7.09
CA ALA A 181 6.13 9.53 -6.31
C ALA A 181 6.80 10.57 -7.22
N TYR A 182 7.62 10.12 -8.18
CA TYR A 182 8.33 11.02 -9.09
C TYR A 182 7.38 11.92 -9.87
N VAL A 183 6.37 11.34 -10.53
CA VAL A 183 5.44 12.08 -11.39
C VAL A 183 4.58 13.05 -10.59
N SER A 184 4.06 12.64 -9.44
CA SER A 184 3.22 13.52 -8.61
C SER A 184 4.03 14.66 -7.97
N GLN A 185 5.23 14.36 -7.45
CA GLN A 185 6.08 15.34 -6.77
C GLN A 185 6.65 16.37 -7.74
N THR A 186 7.21 15.94 -8.88
CA THR A 186 7.78 16.87 -9.88
C THR A 186 6.74 17.77 -10.55
N LYS A 187 5.44 17.48 -10.38
CA LYS A 187 4.32 18.32 -10.85
C LYS A 187 3.71 19.17 -9.74
N GLY A 188 4.22 19.10 -8.50
CA GLY A 188 3.65 19.81 -7.36
C GLY A 188 2.26 19.32 -6.97
N LEU A 189 1.92 18.06 -7.30
CA LEU A 189 0.60 17.45 -7.08
C LEU A 189 0.57 16.49 -5.88
N PHE A 190 1.69 16.34 -5.18
CA PHE A 190 1.85 15.41 -4.07
C PHE A 190 1.64 16.09 -2.71
N LYS A 191 0.86 15.46 -1.85
CA LYS A 191 0.74 15.80 -0.42
C LYS A 191 0.92 14.53 0.41
N PRO A 192 1.82 14.49 1.40
CA PRO A 192 1.96 13.31 2.26
C PRO A 192 0.64 12.92 2.92
N LEU A 193 0.33 11.62 2.90
CA LEU A 193 -0.79 11.06 3.64
C LEU A 193 -0.39 10.88 5.11
N ASP A 194 -1.32 11.07 6.04
CA ASP A 194 -1.10 10.72 7.45
C ASP A 194 -0.73 9.23 7.55
N ASP A 195 0.44 8.96 8.15
CA ASP A 195 1.03 7.61 8.24
C ASP A 195 0.13 6.59 8.94
N ARG A 196 -0.84 7.03 9.74
CA ARG A 196 -1.84 6.15 10.36
C ARG A 196 -2.72 5.46 9.33
N PHE A 197 -2.86 6.00 8.10
CA PHE A 197 -3.59 5.36 7.00
C PHE A 197 -2.75 4.39 6.17
N ASN A 198 -1.47 4.19 6.47
CA ASN A 198 -0.63 3.22 5.77
C ASN A 198 0.59 2.79 6.61
N THR A 199 0.37 2.45 7.88
CA THR A 199 1.45 2.11 8.79
C THR A 199 2.05 0.74 8.42
N GLN A 200 3.30 0.72 8.00
CA GLN A 200 3.99 -0.53 7.67
C GLN A 200 4.35 -1.32 8.93
N VAL A 201 3.85 -2.56 9.02
CA VAL A 201 4.06 -3.47 10.16
C VAL A 201 5.55 -3.75 10.38
N LEU A 202 6.32 -3.91 9.31
CA LEU A 202 7.76 -4.13 9.40
C LEU A 202 8.48 -3.00 10.16
N HIS A 203 8.20 -1.74 9.79
CA HIS A 203 8.85 -0.59 10.41
C HIS A 203 8.40 -0.41 11.86
N ALA A 204 7.09 -0.54 12.12
CA ALA A 204 6.56 -0.46 13.47
C ALA A 204 7.15 -1.55 14.38
N LEU A 205 7.24 -2.79 13.90
CA LEU A 205 7.79 -3.91 14.67
C LEU A 205 9.29 -3.74 14.89
N SER A 206 10.02 -3.33 13.85
CA SER A 206 11.46 -3.09 13.94
C SER A 206 11.80 -1.93 14.87
N ALA A 207 10.93 -0.94 15.02
CA ALA A 207 11.12 0.17 15.96
C ALA A 207 11.05 -0.31 17.41
N GLU A 208 10.13 -1.21 17.73
CA GLU A 208 9.93 -1.78 19.07
C GLU A 208 10.95 -2.89 19.39
N ASP A 209 11.08 -3.87 18.50
CA ASP A 209 11.92 -5.05 18.68
C ASP A 209 12.61 -5.47 17.35
N PRO A 210 13.82 -4.93 17.08
CA PRO A 210 14.58 -5.24 15.87
C PRO A 210 14.90 -6.72 15.70
N ASP A 211 15.19 -7.44 16.79
CA ASP A 211 15.57 -8.85 16.75
C ASP A 211 14.36 -9.71 16.41
N TYR A 212 13.20 -9.40 17.01
CA TYR A 212 11.95 -10.05 16.66
C TYR A 212 11.54 -9.72 15.23
N ALA A 213 11.68 -8.46 14.78
CA ALA A 213 11.42 -8.08 13.38
C ALA A 213 12.33 -8.83 12.39
N TYR A 214 13.62 -9.00 12.72
CA TYR A 214 14.55 -9.79 11.91
C TYR A 214 14.13 -11.27 11.86
N ASN A 215 13.82 -11.87 13.02
CA ASN A 215 13.33 -13.25 13.11
C ASN A 215 12.00 -13.43 12.38
N PHE A 216 11.16 -12.40 12.32
CA PHE A 216 9.94 -12.40 11.53
C PHE A 216 10.25 -12.44 10.03
N ALA A 217 11.16 -11.59 9.57
CA ALA A 217 11.53 -11.50 8.17
C ALA A 217 12.26 -12.77 7.67
N HIS A 218 13.12 -13.36 8.51
CA HIS A 218 14.09 -14.39 8.08
C HIS A 218 13.92 -15.76 8.74
N GLY A 219 13.20 -15.83 9.86
CA GLY A 219 13.05 -17.02 10.69
C GLY A 219 12.21 -18.12 10.03
N TYR A 220 12.52 -19.36 10.39
CA TYR A 220 11.91 -20.55 9.79
C TYR A 220 10.40 -20.64 10.06
N HIS A 221 9.95 -20.31 11.28
CA HIS A 221 8.54 -20.29 11.66
C HIS A 221 7.71 -19.39 10.73
N PHE A 222 8.17 -18.16 10.50
CA PHE A 222 7.45 -17.21 9.66
C PHE A 222 7.53 -17.57 8.18
N LYS A 223 8.61 -18.19 7.71
CA LYS A 223 8.65 -18.77 6.35
C LYS A 223 7.56 -19.82 6.16
N ILE A 224 7.30 -20.67 7.16
CA ILE A 224 6.18 -21.62 7.13
C ILE A 224 4.84 -20.88 7.14
N LEU A 225 4.64 -19.93 8.07
CA LEU A 225 3.40 -19.15 8.13
C LEU A 225 3.08 -18.44 6.81
N LYS A 226 4.08 -17.84 6.15
CA LYS A 226 3.93 -17.19 4.84
C LYS A 226 3.46 -18.17 3.75
N LYS A 227 3.96 -19.40 3.75
CA LYS A 227 3.50 -20.45 2.81
C LYS A 227 2.06 -20.88 3.10
N LEU A 228 1.71 -20.99 4.38
CA LEU A 228 0.36 -21.39 4.82
C LEU A 228 -0.67 -20.27 4.60
N HIS A 229 -0.25 -19.01 4.64
CA HIS A 229 -1.10 -17.83 4.55
C HIS A 229 -2.00 -17.80 3.29
N SER A 230 -1.51 -18.29 2.14
CA SER A 230 -2.31 -18.34 0.91
C SER A 230 -3.18 -19.60 0.75
N ILE A 231 -3.12 -20.55 1.69
CA ILE A 231 -3.74 -21.88 1.55
C ILE A 231 -4.70 -22.18 2.69
N MET A 232 -4.39 -21.72 3.91
CA MET A 232 -5.16 -22.05 5.09
C MET A 232 -6.27 -21.03 5.39
N PRO A 233 -7.43 -21.47 5.90
CA PRO A 233 -8.46 -20.58 6.43
C PRO A 233 -7.93 -19.65 7.53
N PRO A 234 -8.40 -18.39 7.61
CA PRO A 234 -7.99 -17.43 8.64
C PRO A 234 -8.16 -17.93 10.07
N ALA A 235 -9.21 -18.71 10.35
CA ALA A 235 -9.46 -19.28 11.67
C ALA A 235 -8.34 -20.22 12.14
N LEU A 236 -7.73 -20.98 11.23
CA LEU A 236 -6.61 -21.85 11.54
C LEU A 236 -5.29 -21.08 11.60
N LEU A 237 -5.08 -20.09 10.72
CA LEU A 237 -3.89 -19.22 10.79
C LEU A 237 -3.81 -18.48 12.13
N LYS A 238 -4.96 -18.05 12.65
CA LYS A 238 -5.07 -17.36 13.94
C LYS A 238 -4.38 -18.10 15.10
N SER A 239 -4.47 -19.43 15.14
CA SER A 239 -3.89 -20.24 16.23
C SER A 239 -2.38 -20.47 16.07
N LEU A 240 -1.82 -20.23 14.88
CA LEU A 240 -0.39 -20.42 14.58
C LEU A 240 0.44 -19.16 14.84
N TYR A 241 -0.20 -18.00 15.01
CA TYR A 241 0.50 -16.77 15.32
C TYR A 241 1.06 -16.78 16.75
N PRO A 242 2.33 -16.40 16.93
CA PRO A 242 2.86 -16.16 18.28
C PRO A 242 2.03 -15.10 18.99
N ARG A 243 1.73 -15.32 20.28
CA ARG A 243 0.92 -14.39 21.09
C ARG A 243 1.47 -12.97 21.10
N VAL A 244 2.81 -12.84 21.10
CA VAL A 244 3.51 -11.55 21.04
C VAL A 244 3.16 -10.80 19.77
N TYR A 245 3.17 -11.48 18.61
CA TYR A 245 2.81 -10.86 17.33
C TYR A 245 1.33 -10.47 17.26
N SER A 246 0.42 -11.36 17.70
CA SER A 246 -1.01 -11.04 17.73
C SER A 246 -1.33 -9.85 18.64
N ARG A 247 -0.63 -9.74 19.77
CA ARG A 247 -0.74 -8.59 20.69
C ARG A 247 -0.19 -7.32 20.05
N PHE A 248 1.00 -7.38 19.47
CA PHE A 248 1.59 -6.26 18.75
C PHE A 248 0.64 -5.71 17.68
N VAL A 249 0.08 -6.57 16.83
CA VAL A 249 -0.87 -6.14 15.79
C VAL A 249 -2.13 -5.53 16.42
N SER A 250 -2.70 -6.16 17.44
CA SER A 250 -3.88 -5.63 18.14
C SER A 250 -3.63 -4.25 18.75
N ASP A 251 -2.48 -4.03 19.37
CA ASP A 251 -2.11 -2.74 19.96
C ASP A 251 -1.88 -1.69 18.86
N LYS A 252 -1.21 -2.05 17.76
CA LYS A 252 -1.04 -1.16 16.60
C LYS A 252 -2.34 -0.80 15.89
N MET A 253 -3.34 -1.68 15.85
CA MET A 253 -4.67 -1.38 15.30
C MET A 253 -5.45 -0.35 16.14
N LYS A 254 -5.11 -0.17 17.43
CA LYS A 254 -5.72 0.87 18.28
C LYS A 254 -5.06 2.23 18.07
N GLU A 255 -3.79 2.23 17.71
CA GLU A 255 -2.97 3.44 17.49
C GLU A 255 -3.11 3.98 16.06
N ASN A 256 -3.40 3.11 15.09
CA ASN A 256 -3.39 3.42 13.66
C ASN A 256 -4.72 3.07 12.99
N TYR A 257 -4.93 3.61 11.81
CA TYR A 257 -6.15 3.41 11.03
C TYR A 257 -6.02 2.26 10.04
N ILE A 258 -4.85 2.07 9.44
CA ILE A 258 -4.57 1.00 8.49
C ILE A 258 -3.15 0.50 8.72
N LEU A 259 -3.02 -0.80 8.92
CA LEU A 259 -1.75 -1.51 8.97
C LEU A 259 -1.50 -2.22 7.64
N HIS A 260 -0.36 -1.96 7.03
CA HIS A 260 0.09 -2.58 5.79
C HIS A 260 1.16 -3.64 6.07
N PHE A 261 0.90 -4.87 5.59
CA PHE A 261 1.71 -6.05 5.83
C PHE A 261 2.67 -6.36 4.67
N ALA A 262 3.29 -5.31 4.12
CA ALA A 262 4.26 -5.35 3.04
C ALA A 262 5.36 -6.42 3.23
N GLY A 263 5.86 -7.01 2.14
CA GLY A 263 6.88 -8.06 2.20
C GLY A 263 6.32 -9.44 2.62
N GLY A 264 5.01 -9.62 2.48
CA GLY A 264 4.29 -10.86 2.75
C GLY A 264 4.23 -11.19 4.23
N TYR A 265 4.04 -10.19 5.09
CA TYR A 265 3.83 -10.45 6.51
C TYR A 265 2.45 -11.10 6.70
N PRO A 266 2.34 -12.28 7.34
CA PRO A 266 1.06 -12.95 7.47
C PRO A 266 0.13 -12.18 8.41
N PHE A 267 -1.09 -11.92 7.94
CA PHE A 267 -2.09 -11.09 8.65
C PHE A 267 -3.48 -11.73 8.77
N LEU A 268 -3.77 -12.77 7.99
CA LEU A 268 -5.11 -13.35 7.92
C LEU A 268 -5.51 -14.00 9.25
N GLY A 269 -6.65 -13.59 9.79
CA GLY A 269 -7.17 -14.10 11.06
C GLY A 269 -6.67 -13.33 12.29
N LEU A 270 -5.82 -12.33 12.11
CA LEU A 270 -5.48 -11.37 13.16
C LEU A 270 -6.66 -10.43 13.45
N PRO A 271 -6.74 -9.88 14.67
CA PRO A 271 -7.75 -8.91 15.02
C PRO A 271 -7.54 -7.60 14.26
N ASN A 272 -8.65 -7.01 13.85
CA ASN A 272 -8.73 -5.76 13.10
C ASN A 272 -9.21 -4.57 13.96
N GLY A 273 -9.08 -4.69 15.29
CA GLY A 273 -9.45 -3.64 16.25
C GLY A 273 -10.95 -3.56 16.47
#